data_AF-A0A9R0V1E3-F1
#
_entry.id   AF-A0A9R0V1E3-F1
#
_cell.length_a   1.000
_cell.length_b   1.000
_cell.length_c   1.000
_cell.angle_alpha   90.00
_cell.angle_beta   90.00
_cell.angle_gamma   90.00
#
_symmetry.space_group_name_H-M   'P 1'
#
loop_
_entity.id
_entity.type
_entity.pdbx_description
1 polymer ?
#
loop_
_entity_poly.entity_id
_entity_poly.type
_entity_poly.pdbx_seq_one_letter_code
_entity_poly.pdbx_strand_id
1 'polypeptide(L)'
;MRATVARSLRQLRRLARHHAEGRAPINRLTRQQNALILRSSASRSLCTVRQNDEHGRFVSPAVESLRNMFSTAAADSIKDVPRGGPMVEYEKRIASGDLVDGDSFQVDTIQQLQRLYEDLVENEEACQLDRYQSSEKSGRRRWLWSRLIAQPSTQSPVKGLYLYGGVGTGKTMLMDLFYEQLPANWRKKRIHFHDFMLNVHSCLQMHKGVSDPLDMVAAEISDEAIILCLDEFMVTDVADAMILNRLFRHLFSKGVVSSFDF
;
A
#
# COMPACT_ATOMS: atom_id res chain seq x y z
N MET A 1 -60.26 20.96 25.42
CA MET A 1 -60.62 21.63 26.70
C MET A 1 -61.78 20.88 27.36
N ARG A 2 -61.50 20.15 28.44
CA ARG A 2 -62.32 19.93 29.67
C ARG A 2 -61.86 18.64 30.35
N ALA A 3 -61.11 18.83 31.44
CA ALA A 3 -60.91 17.85 32.51
C ALA A 3 -62.26 17.65 33.26
N THR A 4 -62.54 16.61 34.07
CA THR A 4 -61.83 16.09 35.25
C THR A 4 -62.65 14.90 35.80
N VAL A 5 -62.09 14.19 36.82
CA VAL A 5 -62.75 13.43 37.92
C VAL A 5 -62.67 11.90 37.72
N ALA A 6 -62.14 11.06 38.62
CA ALA A 6 -61.58 11.22 39.97
C ALA A 6 -60.59 10.08 40.32
N ARG A 7 -59.71 10.41 41.26
CA ARG A 7 -58.81 9.54 42.02
C ARG A 7 -59.56 8.50 42.86
N SER A 8 -58.84 7.41 43.20
CA SER A 8 -58.80 6.68 44.50
C SER A 8 -58.81 5.16 44.29
N LEU A 9 -57.98 4.28 44.85
CA LEU A 9 -56.97 4.29 45.89
C LEU A 9 -56.13 3.00 45.74
N ARG A 10 -54.82 3.13 46.02
CA ARG A 10 -53.96 2.18 46.78
C ARG A 10 -54.08 0.69 46.42
N GLN A 11 -53.06 0.17 45.74
CA GLN A 11 -52.02 -0.67 46.38
C GLN A 11 -52.60 -1.91 47.07
N LEU A 12 -52.33 -3.09 46.49
CA LEU A 12 -51.51 -4.09 47.18
C LEU A 12 -51.18 -5.28 46.27
N ARG A 13 -49.88 -5.51 46.20
CA ARG A 13 -49.19 -6.79 45.98
C ARG A 13 -49.03 -7.30 44.55
N ARG A 14 -47.87 -6.85 44.03
CA ARG A 14 -46.77 -7.72 43.58
C ARG A 14 -47.08 -8.57 42.35
N LEU A 15 -46.83 -7.91 41.21
CA LEU A 15 -46.21 -8.50 40.04
C LEU A 15 -45.02 -9.39 40.45
N ALA A 16 -45.27 -10.69 40.52
CA ALA A 16 -44.25 -11.71 40.42
C ALA A 16 -44.90 -12.95 39.83
N ARG A 17 -44.38 -13.34 38.66
CA ARG A 17 -44.50 -14.66 38.03
C ARG A 17 -45.81 -14.97 37.30
N HIS A 18 -45.75 -14.79 35.99
CA HIS A 18 -46.51 -15.40 34.90
C HIS A 18 -45.73 -14.99 33.63
N HIS A 19 -45.39 -15.78 32.62
CA HIS A 19 -45.60 -17.17 32.16
C HIS A 19 -44.38 -17.42 31.24
N ALA A 20 -43.67 -18.57 31.25
CA ALA A 20 -44.02 -19.87 30.67
C ALA A 20 -44.30 -19.83 29.15
N GLU A 21 -43.77 -20.85 28.45
CA GLU A 21 -43.86 -21.20 27.01
C GLU A 21 -42.67 -20.66 26.16
N GLY A 22 -41.86 -21.46 25.45
CA GLY A 22 -41.98 -22.83 24.99
C GLY A 22 -41.93 -22.89 23.46
N ARG A 23 -40.73 -23.07 22.86
CA ARG A 23 -40.48 -23.71 21.54
C ARG A 23 -39.00 -23.62 21.16
N ALA A 24 -38.37 -24.77 20.94
CA ALA A 24 -37.12 -24.95 20.20
C ALA A 24 -37.44 -25.65 18.85
N PRO A 25 -36.47 -25.93 17.96
CA PRO A 25 -35.41 -25.10 17.40
C PRO A 25 -35.51 -25.02 15.85
N ILE A 26 -34.87 -24.04 15.20
CA ILE A 26 -34.60 -24.11 13.75
C ILE A 26 -33.11 -23.85 13.50
N ASN A 27 -32.49 -24.84 12.88
CA ASN A 27 -31.11 -24.88 12.39
C ASN A 27 -30.78 -23.65 11.53
N ARG A 28 -29.68 -22.95 11.87
CA ARG A 28 -28.93 -22.12 10.91
C ARG A 28 -27.67 -22.87 10.51
N LEU A 29 -27.74 -23.48 9.33
CA LEU A 29 -26.60 -23.96 8.58
C LEU A 29 -25.87 -22.76 7.93
N THR A 30 -24.54 -22.80 8.11
CA THR A 30 -23.49 -22.40 7.16
C THR A 30 -23.43 -20.98 6.60
N ARG A 31 -22.31 -20.30 6.88
CA ARG A 31 -21.40 -19.87 5.82
C ARG A 31 -19.95 -19.83 6.33
N GLN A 32 -19.27 -20.97 6.21
CA GLN A 32 -17.81 -20.96 6.10
C GLN A 32 -17.45 -20.12 4.87
N GLN A 33 -16.68 -19.05 5.05
CA GLN A 33 -15.90 -18.50 3.95
C GLN A 33 -14.45 -18.94 4.15
N ASN A 34 -14.07 -19.90 3.31
CA ASN A 34 -12.68 -20.28 3.11
C ASN A 34 -11.98 -19.10 2.43
N ALA A 35 -11.08 -18.43 3.14
CA ALA A 35 -10.06 -17.60 2.51
C ALA A 35 -9.02 -18.53 1.89
N LEU A 36 -8.95 -18.54 0.55
CA LEU A 36 -7.92 -19.26 -0.19
C LEU A 36 -6.60 -18.49 -0.05
N ILE A 37 -5.75 -18.95 0.86
CA ILE A 37 -4.36 -18.53 0.95
C ILE A 37 -3.53 -19.56 0.17
N LEU A 38 -3.01 -19.18 -1.01
CA LEU A 38 -1.94 -19.94 -1.66
C LEU A 38 -0.64 -19.67 -0.90
N ARG A 39 -0.40 -20.47 0.14
CA ARG A 39 0.86 -20.51 0.88
C ARG A 39 1.68 -21.71 0.43
N SER A 40 2.82 -21.41 -0.19
CA SER A 40 3.96 -22.32 -0.28
C SER A 40 4.41 -22.70 1.14
N SER A 41 4.60 -23.99 1.33
CA SER A 41 4.85 -24.69 2.59
C SER A 41 6.28 -24.54 3.08
N ALA A 42 6.48 -24.03 4.30
CA ALA A 42 7.36 -24.64 5.32
C ALA A 42 7.21 -23.92 6.68
N SER A 43 7.18 -24.72 7.75
CA SER A 43 7.28 -24.36 9.18
C SER A 43 6.02 -23.83 9.88
N ARG A 44 5.38 -24.77 10.57
CA ARG A 44 4.29 -24.60 11.54
C ARG A 44 4.83 -24.06 12.86
N SER A 45 4.24 -22.99 13.37
CA SER A 45 4.13 -22.76 14.82
C SER A 45 2.68 -22.37 15.13
N LEU A 46 1.96 -23.28 15.79
CA LEU A 46 0.62 -23.05 16.32
C LEU A 46 0.72 -22.11 17.52
N CYS A 47 0.11 -20.94 17.44
CA CYS A 47 -0.15 -20.12 18.63
C CYS A 47 -1.65 -19.90 18.72
N THR A 48 -2.30 -20.59 19.66
CA THR A 48 -3.70 -20.38 20.01
C THR A 48 -3.80 -19.17 20.93
N VAL A 49 -4.36 -18.05 20.44
CA VAL A 49 -4.69 -16.90 21.28
C VAL A 49 -6.15 -17.01 21.70
N ARG A 50 -6.36 -17.22 23.01
CA ARG A 50 -7.65 -17.11 23.68
C ARG A 50 -8.03 -15.64 23.81
N GLN A 51 -9.21 -15.26 23.32
CA GLN A 51 -9.82 -13.97 23.65
C GLN A 51 -10.23 -13.97 25.12
N ASN A 52 -9.83 -12.95 25.85
CA ASN A 52 -10.57 -12.41 26.98
C ASN A 52 -10.61 -10.89 26.82
N ASP A 53 -11.82 -10.34 26.84
CA ASP A 53 -12.09 -8.92 27.01
C ASP A 53 -11.50 -8.44 28.34
N GLU A 54 -10.73 -7.36 28.32
CA GLU A 54 -10.80 -6.28 29.31
C GLU A 54 -9.94 -5.08 28.87
N HIS A 55 -10.44 -3.88 29.14
CA HIS A 55 -9.86 -2.61 28.73
C HIS A 55 -8.51 -2.36 29.41
N GLY A 56 -7.44 -2.24 28.62
CA GLY A 56 -6.13 -1.81 29.10
C GLY A 56 -5.24 -1.44 27.92
N ARG A 57 -4.54 -0.30 28.01
CA ARG A 57 -3.52 0.13 27.04
C ARG A 57 -2.49 -1.00 26.89
N PHE A 58 -2.55 -1.73 25.78
CA PHE A 58 -1.61 -2.80 25.49
C PHE A 58 -0.46 -2.24 24.67
N VAL A 59 0.56 -1.75 25.35
CA VAL A 59 1.86 -1.49 24.72
C VAL A 59 2.52 -2.85 24.52
N SER A 60 2.73 -3.25 23.28
CA SER A 60 3.39 -4.52 22.96
C SER A 60 4.83 -4.52 23.51
N PRO A 61 5.26 -5.51 24.31
CA PRO A 61 6.62 -5.60 24.84
C PRO A 61 7.71 -5.60 23.76
N ALA A 62 7.35 -5.97 22.51
CA ALA A 62 8.24 -5.93 21.36
C ALA A 62 8.64 -4.49 20.97
N VAL A 63 7.73 -3.52 21.14
CA VAL A 63 7.96 -2.11 20.79
C VAL A 63 8.84 -1.41 21.81
N GLU A 64 8.67 -1.74 23.11
CA GLU A 64 9.53 -1.21 24.17
C GLU A 64 10.96 -1.79 24.10
N SER A 65 11.08 -3.06 23.69
CA SER A 65 12.37 -3.71 23.48
C SER A 65 13.14 -3.08 22.32
N LEU A 66 12.46 -2.68 21.23
CA LEU A 66 13.06 -1.94 20.12
C LEU A 66 13.50 -0.53 20.55
N ARG A 67 12.66 0.21 21.29
CA ARG A 67 12.97 1.55 21.82
C ARG A 67 14.26 1.59 22.66
N ASN A 68 14.48 0.57 23.49
CA ASN A 68 15.68 0.46 24.32
C ASN A 68 16.92 0.01 23.53
N MET A 69 16.73 -0.76 22.44
CA MET A 69 17.82 -1.17 21.56
C MET A 69 18.38 -0.01 20.71
N PHE A 70 17.53 0.94 20.30
CA PHE A 70 17.98 2.10 19.51
C PHE A 70 18.64 3.22 20.33
N SER A 71 18.46 3.23 21.66
CA SER A 71 18.98 4.31 22.52
C SER A 71 20.47 4.16 22.91
N THR A 72 21.10 3.01 22.61
CA THR A 72 22.49 2.71 23.02
C THR A 72 23.50 2.67 21.86
N ALA A 73 23.06 2.88 20.61
CA ALA A 73 23.93 2.82 19.42
C ALA A 73 24.53 4.21 19.05
N ALA A 74 25.09 4.92 20.03
CA ALA A 74 25.79 6.18 19.80
C ALA A 74 27.26 6.08 20.25
N ALA A 75 28.04 5.24 19.57
CA ALA A 75 29.49 5.32 19.45
C ALA A 75 30.02 4.14 18.61
N ASP A 76 30.20 4.33 17.30
CA ASP A 76 31.46 4.08 16.61
C ASP A 76 31.34 4.20 15.09
N SER A 77 32.35 4.82 14.50
CA SER A 77 32.45 5.25 13.10
C SER A 77 32.54 4.07 12.12
N ILE A 78 31.44 3.79 11.43
CA ILE A 78 31.35 3.04 10.16
C ILE A 78 30.47 3.90 9.23
N LYS A 79 30.61 3.79 7.89
CA LYS A 79 29.85 4.60 6.91
C LYS A 79 28.33 4.43 7.12
N ASP A 80 27.74 5.25 7.97
CA ASP A 80 26.32 5.26 8.27
C ASP A 80 25.59 5.98 7.15
N VAL A 81 25.13 5.22 6.15
CA VAL A 81 23.87 5.57 5.51
C VAL A 81 22.84 5.31 6.61
N PRO A 82 22.16 6.31 7.19
CA PRO A 82 21.03 6.02 8.05
C PRO A 82 20.11 5.14 7.20
N ARG A 83 19.81 3.92 7.66
CA ARG A 83 18.81 3.06 7.03
C ARG A 83 17.48 3.80 7.13
N GLY A 84 17.24 4.68 6.17
CA GLY A 84 16.05 5.51 6.07
C GLY A 84 14.89 4.70 5.53
N GLY A 85 13.89 5.40 5.04
CA GLY A 85 12.70 4.78 4.47
C GLY A 85 11.43 5.17 5.21
N PRO A 86 10.28 4.74 4.67
CA PRO A 86 8.97 5.16 5.14
C PRO A 86 8.69 4.81 6.61
N MET A 87 9.14 3.66 7.10
CA MET A 87 8.92 3.27 8.51
C MET A 87 9.67 4.20 9.48
N VAL A 88 10.91 4.53 9.14
CA VAL A 88 11.76 5.37 10.00
C VAL A 88 11.21 6.80 10.06
N GLU A 89 10.76 7.34 8.93
CA GLU A 89 10.13 8.65 8.90
C GLU A 89 8.77 8.65 9.63
N TYR A 90 8.00 7.57 9.52
CA TYR A 90 6.74 7.40 10.26
C TYR A 90 6.96 7.42 11.78
N GLU A 91 7.90 6.62 12.29
CA GLU A 91 8.27 6.58 13.71
C GLU A 91 8.81 7.93 14.20
N LYS A 92 9.60 8.61 13.37
CA LYS A 92 10.12 9.95 13.66
C LYS A 92 8.98 10.96 13.82
N ARG A 93 7.99 10.95 12.92
CA ARG A 93 6.82 11.85 13.01
C ARG A 93 5.97 11.59 14.25
N ILE A 94 5.81 10.32 14.66
CA ILE A 94 5.20 9.96 15.95
C ILE A 94 6.00 10.54 17.12
N ALA A 95 7.32 10.33 17.13
CA ALA A 95 8.17 10.81 18.22
C ALA A 95 8.18 12.35 18.34
N SER A 96 8.07 13.07 17.22
CA SER A 96 7.95 14.53 17.20
C SER A 96 6.56 15.05 17.58
N GLY A 97 5.54 14.19 17.59
CA GLY A 97 4.15 14.58 17.84
C GLY A 97 3.38 15.06 16.60
N ASP A 98 3.99 15.02 15.42
CA ASP A 98 3.36 15.35 14.13
C ASP A 98 2.35 14.28 13.69
N LEU A 99 2.54 13.03 14.14
CA LEU A 99 1.60 11.93 13.96
C LEU A 99 1.24 11.30 15.30
N VAL A 100 0.03 10.74 15.37
CA VAL A 100 -0.40 9.89 16.48
C VAL A 100 -0.06 8.43 16.14
N ASP A 101 0.13 7.59 17.15
CA ASP A 101 0.25 6.14 16.97
C ASP A 101 -0.91 5.59 16.13
N GLY A 102 -0.58 5.01 14.97
CA GLY A 102 -1.53 4.35 14.09
C GLY A 102 -2.05 3.02 14.64
N ASP A 103 -3.15 2.55 14.06
CA ASP A 103 -3.68 1.22 14.34
C ASP A 103 -2.78 0.11 13.76
N SER A 104 -3.09 -1.15 14.09
CA SER A 104 -2.32 -2.30 13.62
C SER A 104 -2.26 -2.40 12.09
N PHE A 105 -3.33 -2.01 11.38
CA PHE A 105 -3.37 -2.09 9.92
C PHE A 105 -2.46 -1.03 9.28
N GLN A 106 -2.45 0.17 9.84
CA GLN A 106 -1.56 1.24 9.39
C GLN A 106 -0.09 0.83 9.61
N VAL A 107 0.25 0.27 10.77
CA VAL A 107 1.60 -0.24 11.09
C VAL A 107 2.01 -1.38 10.13
N ASP A 108 1.13 -2.34 9.87
CA ASP A 108 1.41 -3.43 8.92
C ASP A 108 1.63 -2.90 7.49
N THR A 109 0.88 -1.86 7.11
CA THR A 109 0.97 -1.25 5.78
C THR A 109 2.30 -0.51 5.59
N ILE A 110 2.71 0.32 6.55
CA ILE A 110 3.99 1.03 6.48
C ILE A 110 5.18 0.05 6.50
N GLN A 111 5.04 -1.11 7.17
CA GLN A 111 6.03 -2.19 7.09
C GLN A 111 6.13 -2.79 5.68
N GLN A 112 5.02 -2.97 4.96
CA GLN A 112 5.10 -3.41 3.56
C GLN A 112 5.75 -2.36 2.66
N LEU A 113 5.45 -1.08 2.87
CA LEU A 113 6.10 0.02 2.14
C LEU A 113 7.59 0.10 2.44
N GLN A 114 7.99 -0.18 3.69
CA GLN A 114 9.41 -0.27 4.06
C GLN A 114 10.12 -1.42 3.35
N ARG A 115 9.49 -2.60 3.28
CA ARG A 115 10.04 -3.73 2.51
C ARG A 115 10.20 -3.39 1.03
N LEU A 116 9.19 -2.75 0.42
CA LEU A 116 9.28 -2.30 -0.96
C LEU A 116 10.42 -1.30 -1.15
N TYR A 117 10.59 -0.36 -0.22
CA TYR A 117 11.70 0.58 -0.24
C TYR A 117 13.06 -0.14 -0.19
N GLU A 118 13.22 -1.09 0.73
CA GLU A 118 14.44 -1.90 0.85
C GLU A 118 14.72 -2.70 -0.42
N ASP A 119 13.69 -3.39 -0.97
CA ASP A 119 13.81 -4.15 -2.22
C ASP A 119 14.25 -3.24 -3.38
N LEU A 120 13.70 -2.02 -3.48
CA LEU A 120 14.09 -1.05 -4.52
C LEU A 120 15.53 -0.58 -4.36
N VAL A 121 15.97 -0.31 -3.13
CA VAL A 121 17.35 0.11 -2.83
C VAL A 121 18.33 -1.02 -3.14
N GLU A 122 18.02 -2.25 -2.73
CA GLU A 122 18.88 -3.42 -2.99
C GLU A 122 18.98 -3.74 -4.49
N ASN A 123 17.95 -3.41 -5.28
CA ASN A 123 17.87 -3.70 -6.70
C ASN A 123 17.99 -2.43 -7.58
N GLU A 124 18.60 -1.36 -7.09
CA GLU A 124 18.66 -0.05 -7.78
C GLU A 124 19.20 -0.17 -9.23
N GLU A 125 20.33 -0.85 -9.40
CA GLU A 125 20.97 -1.05 -10.70
C GLU A 125 20.11 -1.93 -11.63
N ALA A 126 19.54 -3.02 -11.09
CA ALA A 126 18.74 -3.97 -11.85
C ALA A 126 17.41 -3.35 -12.32
N CYS A 127 16.82 -2.49 -11.49
CA CYS A 127 15.62 -1.71 -11.82
C CYS A 127 15.93 -0.52 -12.75
N GLN A 128 17.20 -0.18 -12.99
CA GLN A 128 17.59 0.99 -13.80
C GLN A 128 16.97 2.30 -13.25
N LEU A 129 16.91 2.43 -11.92
CA LEU A 129 16.34 3.59 -11.24
C LEU A 129 17.17 4.86 -11.43
N ASP A 130 18.43 4.68 -11.81
CA ASP A 130 19.41 5.74 -11.96
C ASP A 130 19.02 6.81 -12.98
N ARG A 131 19.20 8.06 -12.54
CA ARG A 131 19.41 9.32 -13.25
C ARG A 131 18.74 9.44 -14.63
N TYR A 132 17.83 10.42 -14.76
CA TYR A 132 17.56 11.12 -16.03
C TYR A 132 18.87 11.32 -16.78
N GLN A 133 19.15 10.52 -17.81
CA GLN A 133 20.47 10.54 -18.43
C GLN A 133 20.78 11.98 -18.83
N SER A 134 21.69 12.63 -18.10
CA SER A 134 22.38 13.82 -18.56
C SER A 134 23.20 13.34 -19.75
N SER A 135 22.56 13.35 -20.91
CA SER A 135 23.14 13.15 -22.22
C SER A 135 24.15 14.26 -22.44
N GLU A 136 25.35 14.13 -21.88
CA GLU A 136 26.42 15.08 -22.17
C GLU A 136 27.68 14.44 -22.75
N LYS A 137 27.95 13.14 -22.60
CA LYS A 137 29.20 12.57 -23.17
C LYS A 137 29.01 11.18 -23.80
N SER A 138 29.23 11.14 -25.12
CA SER A 138 29.50 9.95 -25.96
C SER A 138 28.31 9.18 -26.56
N GLY A 139 27.45 9.88 -27.31
CA GLY A 139 26.34 9.28 -28.10
C GLY A 139 26.74 8.35 -29.25
N ARG A 140 28.02 8.31 -29.66
CA ARG A 140 28.46 7.48 -30.81
C ARG A 140 29.02 6.11 -30.42
N ARG A 141 29.48 5.94 -29.18
CA ARG A 141 30.05 4.66 -28.69
C ARG A 141 28.96 3.75 -28.12
N ARG A 142 27.94 4.30 -27.45
CA ARG A 142 26.90 3.51 -26.77
C ARG A 142 26.05 2.66 -27.72
N TRP A 143 25.64 3.20 -28.87
CA TRP A 143 24.85 2.49 -29.90
C TRP A 143 25.53 1.21 -30.42
N LEU A 144 26.87 1.19 -30.46
CA LEU A 144 27.65 0.03 -30.89
C LEU A 144 27.78 -1.04 -29.79
N TRP A 145 27.73 -0.66 -28.51
CA TRP A 145 27.86 -1.59 -27.38
C TRP A 145 26.50 -2.09 -26.84
N SER A 146 25.42 -1.33 -27.03
CA SER A 146 24.07 -1.74 -26.62
C SER A 146 23.48 -2.89 -27.45
N ARG A 147 24.13 -3.29 -28.55
CA ARG A 147 23.81 -4.51 -29.32
C ARG A 147 24.56 -5.76 -28.84
N LEU A 148 25.56 -5.64 -27.97
CA LEU A 148 26.41 -6.74 -27.54
C LEU A 148 26.18 -7.17 -26.09
N ILE A 149 25.39 -6.41 -25.33
CA ILE A 149 25.01 -6.75 -23.96
C ILE A 149 23.63 -7.41 -24.04
N ALA A 150 23.57 -8.68 -23.66
CA ALA A 150 22.31 -9.38 -23.46
C ALA A 150 21.41 -8.52 -22.58
N GLN A 151 20.24 -8.14 -23.09
CA GLN A 151 19.26 -7.40 -22.28
C GLN A 151 18.98 -8.27 -21.03
N PRO A 152 19.31 -7.79 -19.82
CA PRO A 152 18.89 -8.48 -18.61
C PRO A 152 17.37 -8.63 -18.66
N SER A 153 16.84 -9.67 -18.03
CA SER A 153 15.42 -9.98 -17.95
C SER A 153 14.57 -8.71 -17.85
N THR A 154 13.73 -8.48 -18.86
CA THR A 154 12.96 -7.24 -19.10
C THR A 154 11.89 -6.94 -18.03
N GLN A 155 11.75 -7.80 -17.02
CA GLN A 155 10.86 -7.58 -15.89
C GLN A 155 11.65 -7.10 -14.68
N SER A 156 11.11 -6.09 -13.99
CA SER A 156 11.69 -5.61 -12.74
C SER A 156 11.80 -6.76 -11.74
N PRO A 157 12.94 -6.91 -11.03
CA PRO A 157 13.04 -7.87 -9.94
C PRO A 157 12.11 -7.52 -8.77
N VAL A 158 11.67 -6.26 -8.68
CA VAL A 158 10.83 -5.76 -7.59
C VAL A 158 9.38 -5.66 -8.05
N LYS A 159 8.46 -6.14 -7.22
CA LYS A 159 7.02 -6.00 -7.43
C LYS A 159 6.50 -4.81 -6.64
N GLY A 160 5.65 -4.01 -7.25
CA GLY A 160 4.99 -2.89 -6.57
C GLY A 160 3.86 -3.33 -5.64
N LEU A 161 3.17 -2.34 -5.05
CA LEU A 161 2.13 -2.55 -4.04
C LEU A 161 0.80 -1.88 -4.43
N TYR A 162 -0.31 -2.49 -4.02
CA TYR A 162 -1.65 -1.91 -4.15
C TYR A 162 -2.25 -1.74 -2.75
N LEU A 163 -2.36 -0.49 -2.30
CA LEU A 163 -2.94 -0.12 -1.02
C LEU A 163 -4.45 0.01 -1.17
N TYR A 164 -5.20 -0.72 -0.35
CA TYR A 164 -6.66 -0.67 -0.36
C TYR A 164 -7.20 -0.57 1.06
N GLY A 165 -8.26 0.20 1.25
CA GLY A 165 -8.89 0.37 2.56
C GLY A 165 -10.05 1.34 2.53
N GLY A 166 -10.68 1.55 3.70
CA GLY A 166 -11.75 2.54 3.84
C GLY A 166 -11.29 3.98 3.60
N VAL A 167 -12.24 4.91 3.58
CA VAL A 167 -11.94 6.35 3.56
C VAL A 167 -11.37 6.75 4.91
N GLY A 168 -10.34 7.61 4.91
CA GLY A 168 -9.73 8.13 6.13
C GLY A 168 -8.79 7.18 6.87
N THR A 169 -8.39 6.05 6.28
CA THR A 169 -7.43 5.11 6.88
C THR A 169 -5.96 5.52 6.71
N GLY A 170 -5.70 6.69 6.13
CA GLY A 170 -4.36 7.25 5.99
C GLY A 170 -3.52 6.71 4.81
N LYS A 171 -4.10 6.00 3.85
CA LYS A 171 -3.37 5.43 2.69
C LYS A 171 -2.54 6.47 1.94
N THR A 172 -3.15 7.61 1.60
CA THR A 172 -2.48 8.72 0.92
C THR A 172 -1.28 9.21 1.73
N MET A 173 -1.41 9.36 3.06
CA MET A 173 -0.32 9.75 3.95
C MET A 173 0.81 8.71 3.96
N LEU A 174 0.49 7.41 4.00
CA LEU A 174 1.50 6.35 3.95
C LEU A 174 2.21 6.34 2.58
N MET A 175 1.48 6.59 1.51
CA MET A 175 2.01 6.69 0.16
C MET A 175 2.90 7.94 -0.01
N ASP A 176 2.53 9.06 0.62
CA ASP A 176 3.36 10.27 0.72
C ASP A 176 4.70 9.95 1.39
N LEU A 177 4.66 9.31 2.57
CA LEU A 177 5.85 8.90 3.31
C LEU A 177 6.75 8.00 2.47
N PHE A 178 6.19 7.01 1.77
CA PHE A 178 6.96 6.17 0.87
C PHE A 178 7.61 6.98 -0.26
N TYR A 179 6.83 7.80 -0.97
CA TYR A 179 7.32 8.53 -2.13
C TYR A 179 8.38 9.57 -1.77
N GLU A 180 8.22 10.27 -0.64
CA GLU A 180 9.16 11.27 -0.13
C GLU A 180 10.51 10.65 0.23
N GLN A 181 10.52 9.42 0.77
CA GLN A 181 11.74 8.75 1.20
C GLN A 181 12.54 8.11 0.05
N LEU A 182 11.94 7.94 -1.14
CA LEU A 182 12.67 7.49 -2.33
C LEU A 182 13.76 8.52 -2.72
N PRO A 183 15.00 8.10 -3.04
CA PRO A 183 16.06 9.01 -3.46
C PRO A 183 15.64 9.98 -4.59
N ALA A 184 16.02 11.25 -4.46
CA ALA A 184 15.62 12.30 -5.40
C ALA A 184 16.26 12.15 -6.80
N ASN A 185 17.37 11.41 -6.91
CA ASN A 185 18.02 11.10 -8.18
C ASN A 185 17.35 9.95 -8.95
N TRP A 186 16.38 9.26 -8.34
CA TRP A 186 15.66 8.17 -9.00
C TRP A 186 14.58 8.66 -9.95
N ARG A 187 14.36 7.90 -11.01
CA ARG A 187 13.27 8.13 -11.97
C ARG A 187 11.94 7.68 -11.37
N LYS A 188 11.32 8.58 -10.62
CA LYS A 188 10.04 8.37 -9.94
C LYS A 188 9.01 9.42 -10.36
N LYS A 189 7.74 9.03 -10.43
CA LYS A 189 6.62 9.93 -10.70
C LYS A 189 5.43 9.55 -9.84
N ARG A 190 4.82 10.54 -9.20
CA ARG A 190 3.53 10.43 -8.54
C ARG A 190 2.50 11.28 -9.25
N ILE A 191 1.33 10.72 -9.52
CA ILE A 191 0.27 11.38 -10.30
C ILE A 191 -1.09 10.81 -9.91
N HIS A 192 -2.13 11.65 -9.87
CA HIS A 192 -3.51 11.19 -9.69
C HIS A 192 -3.97 10.40 -10.91
N PHE A 193 -4.77 9.35 -10.67
CA PHE A 193 -5.22 8.45 -11.72
C PHE A 193 -5.95 9.16 -12.88
N HIS A 194 -6.78 10.16 -12.58
CA HIS A 194 -7.49 10.91 -13.62
C HIS A 194 -6.53 11.63 -14.57
N ASP A 195 -5.54 12.36 -14.02
CA ASP A 195 -4.52 13.06 -14.80
C ASP A 195 -3.62 12.09 -15.58
N PHE A 196 -3.33 10.92 -14.99
CA PHE A 196 -2.64 9.85 -15.67
C PHE A 196 -3.40 9.38 -16.92
N MET A 197 -4.70 9.12 -16.80
CA MET A 197 -5.52 8.69 -17.93
C MET A 197 -5.65 9.77 -19.00
N LEU A 198 -5.78 11.04 -18.63
CA LEU A 198 -5.76 12.16 -19.59
C LEU A 198 -4.47 12.18 -20.41
N ASN A 199 -3.31 11.99 -19.75
CA ASN A 199 -2.01 11.93 -20.43
C ASN A 199 -1.92 10.71 -21.35
N VAL A 200 -2.33 9.53 -20.89
CA VAL A 200 -2.34 8.29 -21.69
C VAL A 200 -3.20 8.48 -22.94
N HIS A 201 -4.41 9.01 -22.80
CA HIS A 201 -5.31 9.27 -23.93
C HIS A 201 -4.70 10.28 -24.91
N SER A 202 -4.08 11.35 -24.42
CA SER A 202 -3.38 12.33 -25.25
C SER A 202 -2.24 11.70 -26.08
N CYS A 203 -1.35 10.94 -25.44
CA CYS A 203 -0.27 10.25 -26.15
C CYS A 203 -0.79 9.21 -27.16
N LEU A 204 -1.88 8.50 -26.85
CA LEU A 204 -2.54 7.60 -27.81
C LEU A 204 -3.07 8.35 -29.05
N GLN A 205 -3.57 9.59 -28.89
CA GLN A 205 -3.98 10.40 -30.03
C GLN A 205 -2.79 10.83 -30.90
N MET A 206 -1.63 11.12 -30.28
CA MET A 206 -0.41 11.50 -30.98
C MET A 206 0.20 10.34 -31.79
N HIS A 207 0.16 9.13 -31.23
CA HIS A 207 0.69 7.91 -31.86
C HIS A 207 -0.32 7.18 -32.77
N LYS A 208 -1.35 7.88 -33.25
CA LYS A 208 -2.32 7.30 -34.19
C LYS A 208 -1.62 6.79 -35.45
N GLY A 209 -2.00 5.58 -35.87
CA GLY A 209 -1.44 4.93 -37.06
C GLY A 209 -0.18 4.12 -36.80
N VAL A 210 0.39 4.17 -35.59
CA VAL A 210 1.41 3.21 -35.15
C VAL A 210 0.75 1.84 -34.90
N SER A 211 1.47 0.76 -35.20
CA SER A 211 0.96 -0.61 -35.05
C SER A 211 0.55 -0.93 -33.61
N ASP A 212 1.33 -0.48 -32.62
CA ASP A 212 1.00 -0.60 -31.21
C ASP A 212 1.29 0.71 -30.47
N PRO A 213 0.33 1.65 -30.42
CA PRO A 213 0.54 2.94 -29.79
C PRO A 213 0.74 2.82 -28.28
N LEU A 214 0.20 1.80 -27.62
CA LEU A 214 0.38 1.61 -26.17
C LEU A 214 1.81 1.22 -25.80
N ASP A 215 2.52 0.53 -26.68
CA ASP A 215 3.94 0.24 -26.47
C ASP A 215 4.78 1.52 -26.49
N MET A 216 4.45 2.46 -27.40
CA MET A 216 5.06 3.79 -27.47
C MET A 216 4.75 4.63 -26.23
N VAL A 217 3.50 4.66 -25.79
CA VAL A 217 3.11 5.37 -24.55
C VAL A 217 3.83 4.77 -23.33
N ALA A 218 3.94 3.44 -23.25
CA ALA A 218 4.68 2.79 -22.18
C ALA A 218 6.18 3.11 -22.24
N ALA A 219 6.77 3.23 -23.44
CA ALA A 219 8.15 3.66 -23.61
C ALA A 219 8.36 5.08 -23.05
N GLU A 220 7.50 6.03 -23.45
CA GLU A 220 7.55 7.40 -22.95
C GLU A 220 7.40 7.48 -21.42
N ILE A 221 6.42 6.78 -20.85
CA ILE A 221 6.23 6.73 -19.39
C ILE A 221 7.46 6.11 -18.72
N SER A 222 7.97 4.99 -19.24
CA SER A 222 9.14 4.31 -18.67
C SER A 222 10.42 5.13 -18.82
N ASP A 223 10.49 6.02 -19.82
CA ASP A 223 11.58 6.98 -20.04
C ASP A 223 11.55 8.11 -18.99
N GLU A 224 10.36 8.52 -18.53
CA GLU A 224 10.20 9.49 -17.46
C GLU A 224 10.36 8.87 -16.06
N ALA A 225 9.76 7.70 -15.82
CA ALA A 225 9.65 7.10 -14.50
C ALA A 225 9.65 5.58 -14.53
N ILE A 226 10.54 4.99 -13.73
CA ILE A 226 10.52 3.55 -13.42
C ILE A 226 9.67 3.27 -12.20
N ILE A 227 9.64 4.17 -11.21
CA ILE A 227 8.73 4.06 -10.06
C ILE A 227 7.52 4.94 -10.33
N LEU A 228 6.37 4.30 -10.55
CA LEU A 228 5.11 4.99 -10.82
C LEU A 228 4.17 4.85 -9.62
N CYS A 229 3.88 5.97 -8.95
CA CYS A 229 2.94 6.04 -7.84
C CYS A 229 1.62 6.65 -8.34
N LEU A 230 0.57 5.85 -8.42
CA LEU A 230 -0.76 6.29 -8.86
C LEU A 230 -1.68 6.48 -7.66
N ASP A 231 -2.05 7.73 -7.43
CA ASP A 231 -2.97 8.12 -6.37
C ASP A 231 -4.43 8.05 -6.85
N GLU A 232 -5.34 7.72 -5.94
CA GLU A 232 -6.77 7.59 -6.20
C GLU A 232 -7.08 6.66 -7.40
N PHE A 233 -6.48 5.48 -7.45
CA PHE A 233 -6.62 4.54 -8.56
C PHE A 233 -8.01 3.92 -8.66
N MET A 234 -8.94 4.63 -9.31
CA MET A 234 -10.32 4.20 -9.51
C MET A 234 -10.69 4.14 -10.98
N VAL A 235 -10.87 2.92 -11.49
CA VAL A 235 -11.31 2.67 -12.87
C VAL A 235 -12.83 2.46 -12.88
N THR A 236 -13.58 3.41 -13.43
CA THR A 236 -15.04 3.33 -13.55
C THR A 236 -15.51 2.91 -14.94
N ASP A 237 -14.70 3.18 -15.98
CA ASP A 237 -15.06 2.92 -17.37
C ASP A 237 -14.40 1.63 -17.91
N VAL A 238 -15.16 0.86 -18.70
CA VAL A 238 -14.71 -0.42 -19.24
C VAL A 238 -13.65 -0.23 -20.33
N ALA A 239 -13.73 0.84 -21.13
CA ALA A 239 -12.73 1.12 -22.16
C ALA A 239 -11.39 1.52 -21.52
N ASP A 240 -11.42 2.35 -20.47
CA ASP A 240 -10.23 2.69 -19.69
C ASP A 240 -9.60 1.43 -19.07
N ALA A 241 -10.42 0.51 -18.53
CA ALA A 241 -9.92 -0.76 -18.01
C ALA A 241 -9.21 -1.61 -19.08
N MET A 242 -9.74 -1.65 -20.31
CA MET A 242 -9.10 -2.36 -21.43
C MET A 242 -7.76 -1.73 -21.83
N ILE A 243 -7.67 -0.40 -21.81
CA ILE A 243 -6.44 0.34 -22.08
C ILE A 243 -5.40 0.04 -21.01
N LEU A 244 -5.76 0.17 -19.73
CA LEU A 244 -4.87 -0.03 -18.59
C LEU A 244 -4.29 -1.45 -18.54
N ASN A 245 -5.12 -2.47 -18.77
CA ASN A 245 -4.66 -3.86 -18.80
C ASN A 245 -3.53 -4.05 -19.82
N ARG A 246 -3.68 -3.48 -21.02
CA ARG A 246 -2.63 -3.55 -22.05
C ARG A 246 -1.43 -2.69 -21.67
N LEU A 247 -1.66 -1.44 -21.25
CA LEU A 247 -0.60 -0.50 -20.89
C LEU A 247 0.31 -1.05 -19.79
N PHE A 248 -0.25 -1.56 -18.69
CA PHE A 248 0.55 -2.10 -17.59
C PHE A 248 1.39 -3.31 -18.01
N ARG A 249 0.93 -4.13 -18.95
CA ARG A 249 1.76 -5.22 -19.50
C ARG A 249 3.00 -4.68 -20.21
N HIS A 250 2.86 -3.59 -20.97
CA HIS A 250 4.00 -2.92 -21.60
C HIS A 250 4.88 -2.16 -20.61
N LEU A 251 4.32 -1.61 -19.53
CA LEU A 251 5.10 -0.95 -18.46
C LEU A 251 5.93 -1.98 -17.69
N PHE A 252 5.34 -3.11 -17.30
CA PHE A 252 6.05 -4.17 -16.57
C PHE A 252 7.11 -4.86 -17.42
N SER A 253 6.90 -4.98 -18.74
CA SER A 253 7.94 -5.48 -19.66
C SER A 253 9.07 -4.47 -19.91
N LYS A 254 8.94 -3.24 -19.40
CA LYS A 254 9.98 -2.20 -19.40
C LYS A 254 10.56 -1.99 -18.00
N GLY A 255 10.25 -2.87 -17.04
CA GLY A 255 10.79 -2.80 -15.68
C GLY A 255 10.15 -1.74 -14.77
N VAL A 256 9.01 -1.15 -15.16
CA VAL A 256 8.30 -0.18 -14.31
C VAL A 256 7.74 -0.90 -13.06
N VAL A 257 8.00 -0.34 -11.89
CA VAL A 257 7.44 -0.75 -10.60
C VAL A 257 6.32 0.22 -10.25
N SER A 258 5.08 -0.28 -10.18
CA SER A 258 3.91 0.55 -9.93
C SER A 258 3.35 0.34 -8.54
N SER A 259 3.17 1.43 -7.79
CA SER A 259 2.46 1.43 -6.51
C SER A 259 1.18 2.26 -6.63
N PHE A 260 0.10 1.80 -6.01
CA PHE A 260 -1.24 2.36 -6.17
C PHE A 260 -1.91 2.52 -4.81
N ASP A 261 -2.79 3.50 -4.67
CA ASP A 261 -3.72 3.56 -3.55
C ASP A 261 -5.18 3.83 -3.97
N PHE A 262 -6.11 3.24 -3.21
CA PHE A 262 -7.56 3.33 -3.36
C PHE A 262 -8.26 3.47 -2.01
#